data_AF-A0A924LJ64-F1
#
_entry.id   AF-A0A924LJ64-F1
#
_cell.length_a   1.000
_cell.length_b   1.000
_cell.length_c   1.000
_cell.angle_alpha   90.00
_cell.angle_beta   90.00
_cell.angle_gamma   90.00
#
_symmetry.space_group_name_H-M   'P 1'
#
loop_
_entity.id
_entity.type
_entity.pdbx_description
1 polymer ?
#
loop_
_entity_poly.entity_id
_entity_poly.type
_entity_poly.pdbx_seq_one_letter_code
_entity_poly.pdbx_strand_id
1 'polypeptide(L)'
;MNIFFPKAVATLTFLFACSAHAAYINVQFSSNYPNQGNNFSGGAVIGNAGDQWNYFTASGGSASLNDTSGAATAVTMNFNAQGAWTLGGSSPFNSTPYVALMNSFLYTQGTPVSVMLSGLAANSGFSLYIYGDSDQVAGYGENFNVNGATQTALQDYASTFIANDNYTLFTGTADNAGVINITAAIPSGRYQAMINGLQLVTTDVPEPFSAAIFATGLLALLGVRRRALGNHPIG
;
A
#
# COMPACT_ATOMS: atom_id res chain seq x y z
N MET A 1 -0.81 -70.53 -11.53
CA MET A 1 0.32 -69.61 -11.25
C MET A 1 -0.27 -68.20 -11.22
N ASN A 2 -0.66 -67.72 -10.04
CA ASN A 2 -1.34 -66.43 -9.89
C ASN A 2 -0.33 -65.37 -9.45
N ILE A 3 -0.02 -64.44 -10.34
CA ILE A 3 0.90 -63.33 -10.09
C ILE A 3 0.06 -62.17 -9.51
N PHE A 4 0.24 -61.89 -8.22
CA PHE A 4 -0.35 -60.74 -7.54
C PHE A 4 0.51 -59.49 -7.81
N PHE A 5 -0.06 -58.48 -8.47
CA PHE A 5 0.54 -57.15 -8.57
C PHE A 5 0.08 -56.25 -7.41
N PRO A 6 0.98 -55.65 -6.61
CA PRO A 6 0.59 -54.65 -5.61
C PRO A 6 0.26 -53.32 -6.30
N LYS A 7 -0.94 -52.81 -6.03
CA LYS A 7 -1.41 -51.49 -6.49
C LYS A 7 -0.63 -50.40 -5.75
N ALA A 8 0.30 -49.73 -6.43
CA ALA A 8 0.90 -48.49 -5.95
C ALA A 8 -0.14 -47.36 -6.05
N VAL A 9 -0.56 -46.81 -4.92
CA VAL A 9 -1.41 -45.62 -4.86
C VAL A 9 -0.50 -44.40 -4.98
N ALA A 10 -0.52 -43.76 -6.15
CA ALA A 10 0.11 -42.47 -6.37
C ALA A 10 -0.86 -41.37 -5.88
N THR A 11 -0.55 -40.74 -4.76
CA THR A 11 -1.29 -39.56 -4.29
C THR A 11 -0.78 -38.34 -5.06
N LEU A 12 -1.60 -37.83 -5.97
CA LEU A 12 -1.35 -36.59 -6.70
C LEU A 12 -1.78 -35.39 -5.83
N THR A 13 -0.82 -34.62 -5.33
CA THR A 13 -1.10 -33.39 -4.57
C THR A 13 -1.23 -32.22 -5.55
N PHE A 14 -2.43 -31.68 -5.70
CA PHE A 14 -2.66 -30.40 -6.38
C PHE A 14 -2.29 -29.26 -5.42
N LEU A 15 -1.19 -28.55 -5.70
CA LEU A 15 -0.88 -27.27 -5.08
C LEU A 15 -1.71 -26.20 -5.80
N PHE A 16 -2.74 -25.67 -5.14
CA PHE A 16 -3.38 -24.44 -5.57
C PHE A 16 -2.38 -23.30 -5.35
N ALA A 17 -1.71 -22.87 -6.42
CA ALA A 17 -1.06 -21.57 -6.43
C ALA A 17 -2.17 -20.51 -6.40
N CYS A 18 -2.44 -19.96 -5.21
CA CYS A 18 -3.18 -18.71 -5.14
C CYS A 18 -2.31 -17.66 -5.81
N SER A 19 -2.74 -17.13 -6.95
CA SER A 19 -2.10 -15.95 -7.52
C SER A 19 -2.32 -14.81 -6.54
N ALA A 20 -1.35 -14.55 -5.67
CA ALA A 20 -1.29 -13.33 -4.90
C ALA A 20 -1.09 -12.20 -5.91
N HIS A 21 -2.19 -11.55 -6.31
CA HIS A 21 -2.10 -10.26 -6.98
C HIS A 21 -1.39 -9.32 -6.00
N ALA A 22 -0.37 -8.59 -6.46
CA ALA A 22 0.27 -7.57 -5.63
C ALA A 22 -0.82 -6.62 -5.13
N ALA A 23 -0.98 -6.53 -3.80
CA ALA A 23 -2.00 -5.68 -3.23
C ALA A 23 -1.59 -4.23 -3.51
N TYR A 24 -2.41 -3.57 -4.31
CA TYR A 24 -2.21 -2.20 -4.71
C TYR A 24 -3.25 -1.35 -4.00
N ILE A 25 -2.81 -0.43 -3.13
CA ILE A 25 -3.67 0.37 -2.26
C ILE A 25 -3.50 1.84 -2.60
N ASN A 26 -4.62 2.51 -2.89
CA ASN A 26 -4.65 3.94 -3.16
C ASN A 26 -5.40 4.67 -2.05
N VAL A 27 -4.88 5.81 -1.61
CA VAL A 27 -5.50 6.65 -0.58
C VAL A 27 -5.56 8.08 -1.07
N GLN A 28 -6.72 8.71 -0.94
CA GLN A 28 -6.96 10.10 -1.28
C GLN A 28 -7.42 10.84 -0.03
N PHE A 29 -6.86 12.02 0.19
CA PHE A 29 -7.29 12.93 1.23
C PHE A 29 -8.09 14.09 0.65
N SER A 30 -9.09 14.54 1.39
CA SER A 30 -9.89 15.70 1.05
C SER A 30 -10.42 16.42 2.29
N SER A 31 -11.17 17.50 2.07
CA SER A 31 -11.77 18.30 3.13
C SER A 31 -13.29 18.09 3.21
N ASN A 32 -13.84 18.19 4.41
CA ASN A 32 -15.28 18.26 4.66
C ASN A 32 -15.87 19.68 4.52
N TYR A 33 -15.07 20.68 4.17
CA TYR A 33 -15.51 22.07 3.99
C TYR A 33 -16.26 22.25 2.65
N PRO A 34 -17.06 23.31 2.44
CA PRO A 34 -18.28 23.27 1.62
C PRO A 34 -18.07 22.99 0.11
N ASN A 35 -16.83 22.88 -0.35
CA ASN A 35 -16.46 22.36 -1.66
C ASN A 35 -15.69 21.05 -1.45
N GLN A 36 -16.40 19.96 -1.15
CA GLN A 36 -15.77 18.65 -1.01
C GLN A 36 -15.02 18.30 -2.30
N GLY A 37 -13.82 17.73 -2.16
CA GLY A 37 -13.19 17.07 -3.30
C GLY A 37 -14.09 15.97 -3.83
N ASN A 38 -13.97 15.67 -5.11
CA ASN A 38 -14.59 14.47 -5.66
C ASN A 38 -13.70 13.27 -5.31
N ASN A 39 -14.31 12.12 -5.02
CA ASN A 39 -13.57 10.87 -4.94
C ASN A 39 -12.97 10.57 -6.33
N PHE A 40 -11.67 10.37 -6.38
CA PHE A 40 -10.94 10.05 -7.59
C PHE A 40 -11.06 8.55 -7.90
N SER A 41 -11.14 8.23 -9.19
CA SER A 41 -11.13 6.85 -9.67
C SER A 41 -10.23 6.75 -10.90
N GLY A 42 -9.40 5.71 -10.94
CA GLY A 42 -8.44 5.47 -12.01
C GLY A 42 -6.99 5.52 -11.53
N GLY A 43 -6.08 5.29 -12.48
CA GLY A 43 -4.64 5.33 -12.27
C GLY A 43 -4.14 6.76 -12.14
N ALA A 44 -3.12 6.95 -11.30
CA ALA A 44 -2.36 8.20 -11.20
C ALA A 44 -0.98 7.99 -11.86
N VAL A 45 0.12 8.10 -11.12
CA VAL A 45 1.46 7.73 -11.64
C VAL A 45 1.51 6.25 -12.02
N ILE A 46 0.86 5.42 -11.21
CA ILE A 46 0.65 4.00 -11.47
C ILE A 46 -0.83 3.62 -11.33
N GLY A 47 -1.17 2.43 -11.82
CA GLY A 47 -2.54 1.90 -11.83
C GLY A 47 -3.21 1.93 -13.20
N ASN A 48 -4.50 1.64 -13.23
CA ASN A 48 -5.31 1.56 -14.44
C ASN A 48 -6.62 2.34 -14.30
N ALA A 49 -7.31 2.55 -15.42
CA ALA A 49 -8.66 3.09 -15.39
C ALA A 49 -9.58 2.19 -14.54
N GLY A 50 -10.37 2.80 -13.65
CA GLY A 50 -11.29 2.08 -12.75
C GLY A 50 -10.73 1.75 -11.37
N ASP A 51 -9.43 1.93 -11.12
CA ASP A 51 -8.84 1.73 -9.80
C ASP A 51 -9.58 2.54 -8.73
N GLN A 52 -9.93 1.86 -7.64
CA GLN A 52 -10.60 2.47 -6.49
C GLN A 52 -9.60 3.17 -5.57
N TRP A 53 -10.06 4.24 -4.92
CA TRP A 53 -9.29 4.99 -3.93
C TRP A 53 -10.01 4.99 -2.59
N ASN A 54 -9.25 4.78 -1.51
CA ASN A 54 -9.74 4.95 -0.15
C ASN A 54 -9.83 6.45 0.14
N TYR A 55 -11.06 6.98 0.19
CA TYR A 55 -11.34 8.41 0.25
C TYR A 55 -11.60 8.89 1.68
N PHE A 56 -10.81 9.84 2.16
CA PHE A 56 -10.90 10.37 3.52
C PHE A 56 -11.07 11.89 3.52
N THR A 57 -12.09 12.38 4.24
CA THR A 57 -12.41 13.83 4.32
C THR A 57 -12.09 14.47 5.66
N ALA A 58 -11.60 13.68 6.62
CA ALA A 58 -11.15 14.14 7.92
C ALA A 58 -9.68 14.57 7.86
N SER A 59 -9.24 15.42 8.79
CA SER A 59 -7.82 15.76 8.97
C SER A 59 -7.08 14.76 9.88
N GLY A 60 -7.78 13.76 10.43
CA GLY A 60 -7.16 12.70 11.21
C GLY A 60 -8.14 11.57 11.55
N GLY A 61 -7.60 10.41 11.87
CA GLY A 61 -8.37 9.23 12.23
C GLY A 61 -7.66 7.93 11.89
N SER A 62 -8.37 6.81 12.07
CA SER A 62 -7.89 5.48 11.72
C SER A 62 -8.90 4.76 10.83
N ALA A 63 -8.43 3.98 9.87
CA ALA A 63 -9.27 3.24 8.93
C ALA A 63 -8.62 1.97 8.41
N SER A 64 -9.44 0.97 8.08
CA SER A 64 -9.03 -0.18 7.25
C SER A 64 -8.99 0.24 5.78
N LEU A 65 -8.04 -0.31 5.03
CA LEU A 65 -7.86 0.01 3.62
C LEU A 65 -8.30 -1.16 2.72
N ASN A 66 -8.93 -0.80 1.60
CA ASN A 66 -9.19 -1.69 0.49
C ASN A 66 -8.10 -1.55 -0.58
N ASP A 67 -7.90 -2.58 -1.37
CA ASP A 67 -7.09 -2.50 -2.59
C ASP A 67 -7.85 -1.78 -3.71
N THR A 68 -7.18 -1.60 -4.84
CA THR A 68 -7.73 -0.94 -6.03
C THR A 68 -8.89 -1.64 -6.70
N SER A 69 -9.15 -2.92 -6.39
CA SER A 69 -10.36 -3.63 -6.82
C SER A 69 -11.54 -3.42 -5.88
N GLY A 70 -11.30 -2.81 -4.71
CA GLY A 70 -12.27 -2.64 -3.63
C GLY A 70 -12.30 -3.80 -2.64
N ALA A 71 -11.38 -4.77 -2.75
CA ALA A 71 -11.29 -5.87 -1.80
C ALA A 71 -10.61 -5.41 -0.50
N ALA A 72 -11.11 -5.88 0.65
CA ALA A 72 -10.54 -5.55 1.95
C ALA A 72 -9.11 -6.13 2.09
N THR A 73 -8.22 -5.34 2.68
CA THR A 73 -6.84 -5.74 2.97
C THR A 73 -6.59 -5.87 4.48
N ALA A 74 -5.44 -6.42 4.85
CA ALA A 74 -4.98 -6.38 6.24
C ALA A 74 -4.40 -5.01 6.64
N VAL A 75 -4.18 -4.12 5.67
CA VAL A 75 -3.53 -2.83 5.90
C VAL A 75 -4.52 -1.85 6.53
N THR A 76 -4.08 -1.18 7.59
CA THR A 76 -4.78 -0.07 8.22
C THR A 76 -3.95 1.19 8.12
N MET A 77 -4.63 2.34 8.16
CA MET A 77 -4.02 3.65 8.21
C MET A 77 -4.41 4.35 9.50
N ASN A 78 -3.45 5.01 10.13
CA ASN A 78 -3.70 6.06 11.10
C ASN A 78 -3.05 7.34 10.62
N PHE A 79 -3.78 8.46 10.63
CA PHE A 79 -3.25 9.72 10.12
C PHE A 79 -3.70 10.89 10.97
N ASN A 80 -2.90 11.96 10.95
CA ASN A 80 -3.16 13.20 11.65
C ASN A 80 -2.50 14.38 10.91
N ALA A 81 -3.24 15.46 10.76
CA ALA A 81 -2.83 16.70 10.14
C ALA A 81 -3.45 17.88 10.90
N GLN A 82 -2.87 19.07 10.71
CA GLN A 82 -3.45 20.30 11.25
C GLN A 82 -4.85 20.56 10.66
N GLY A 83 -5.04 20.23 9.38
CA GLY A 83 -6.31 20.37 8.70
C GLY A 83 -6.32 19.65 7.36
N ALA A 84 -7.46 19.74 6.68
CA ALA A 84 -7.63 19.30 5.31
C ALA A 84 -8.28 20.43 4.51
N TRP A 85 -7.91 20.58 3.24
CA TRP A 85 -8.40 21.66 2.39
C TRP A 85 -8.67 21.20 0.96
N THR A 86 -9.51 21.96 0.26
CA THR A 86 -9.82 21.80 -1.18
C THR A 86 -9.80 23.17 -1.83
N LEU A 87 -9.04 23.34 -2.91
CA LEU A 87 -8.74 24.68 -3.46
C LEU A 87 -9.84 25.29 -4.31
N GLY A 88 -10.91 24.55 -4.61
CA GLY A 88 -12.03 25.09 -5.39
C GLY A 88 -11.67 25.50 -6.83
N GLY A 89 -10.61 24.91 -7.42
CA GLY A 89 -10.27 25.08 -8.84
C GLY A 89 -8.94 25.79 -9.12
N SER A 90 -8.19 26.18 -8.09
CA SER A 90 -6.86 26.81 -8.24
C SER A 90 -5.72 25.80 -8.47
N SER A 91 -6.02 24.50 -8.58
CA SER A 91 -4.99 23.49 -8.81
C SER A 91 -4.37 23.58 -10.20
N PRO A 92 -3.05 23.36 -10.37
CA PRO A 92 -2.43 23.13 -11.68
C PRO A 92 -3.12 22.01 -12.48
N PHE A 93 -3.74 21.06 -11.78
CA PHE A 93 -4.46 19.94 -12.35
C PHE A 93 -5.93 20.24 -12.70
N ASN A 94 -6.43 21.47 -12.52
CA ASN A 94 -7.87 21.80 -12.64
C ASN A 94 -8.51 21.37 -13.97
N SER A 95 -7.77 21.41 -15.07
CA SER A 95 -8.24 21.01 -16.41
C SER A 95 -7.83 19.58 -16.79
N THR A 96 -7.50 18.74 -15.82
CA THR A 96 -7.00 17.37 -16.04
C THR A 96 -7.93 16.34 -15.39
N PRO A 97 -7.86 15.06 -15.80
CA PRO A 97 -8.58 13.99 -15.13
C PRO A 97 -8.20 13.81 -13.65
N TYR A 98 -7.02 14.30 -13.24
CA TYR A 98 -6.46 14.11 -11.90
C TYR A 98 -6.88 15.22 -10.91
N VAL A 99 -7.71 16.18 -11.32
CA VAL A 99 -8.16 17.28 -10.44
C VAL A 99 -8.77 16.76 -9.15
N ALA A 100 -9.52 15.67 -9.18
CA ALA A 100 -10.12 15.10 -7.98
C ALA A 100 -9.06 14.72 -6.94
N LEU A 101 -7.95 14.11 -7.38
CA LEU A 101 -6.82 13.73 -6.52
C LEU A 101 -6.01 14.96 -6.07
N MET A 102 -5.61 15.82 -7.00
CA MET A 102 -4.62 16.87 -6.74
C MET A 102 -5.21 18.19 -6.21
N ASN A 103 -6.54 18.35 -6.18
CA ASN A 103 -7.19 19.58 -5.71
C ASN A 103 -7.50 19.58 -4.22
N SER A 104 -7.34 18.45 -3.53
CA SER A 104 -7.58 18.33 -2.09
C SER A 104 -6.43 17.63 -1.38
N PHE A 105 -6.21 17.97 -0.11
CA PHE A 105 -5.05 17.54 0.65
C PHE A 105 -5.22 17.67 2.16
N LEU A 106 -4.43 16.92 2.91
CA LEU A 106 -4.05 17.22 4.28
C LEU A 106 -2.98 18.30 4.28
N TYR A 107 -2.97 19.21 5.26
CA TYR A 107 -1.94 20.24 5.37
C TYR A 107 -1.40 20.45 6.77
N THR A 108 -0.24 21.11 6.82
CA THR A 108 0.34 21.68 8.03
C THR A 108 1.05 23.02 7.78
N GLN A 109 0.96 23.91 8.76
CA GLN A 109 1.74 25.16 8.86
C GLN A 109 2.68 25.16 10.09
N GLY A 110 2.89 23.99 10.72
CA GLY A 110 3.77 23.87 11.89
C GLY A 110 4.06 22.42 12.28
N THR A 111 3.06 21.71 12.82
CA THR A 111 3.22 20.30 13.24
C THR A 111 3.16 19.37 12.03
N PRO A 112 4.19 18.56 11.73
CA PRO A 112 4.19 17.69 10.55
C PRO A 112 2.91 16.85 10.41
N VAL A 113 2.44 16.70 9.18
CA VAL A 113 1.41 15.69 8.88
C VAL A 113 2.03 14.33 9.15
N SER A 114 1.29 13.41 9.79
CA SER A 114 1.71 12.03 10.00
C SER A 114 0.72 11.06 9.39
N VAL A 115 1.24 10.05 8.71
CA VAL A 115 0.48 8.90 8.20
C VAL A 115 1.26 7.64 8.56
N MET A 116 0.58 6.69 9.19
CA MET A 116 1.15 5.40 9.56
C MET A 116 0.32 4.31 8.88
N LEU A 117 0.98 3.47 8.08
CA LEU A 117 0.39 2.29 7.48
C LEU A 117 0.85 1.08 8.28
N SER A 118 -0.07 0.24 8.72
CA SER A 118 0.20 -0.94 9.56
C SER A 118 -0.48 -2.18 8.99
N GLY A 119 -0.03 -3.37 9.39
CA GLY A 119 -0.60 -4.63 8.90
C GLY A 119 0.03 -5.13 7.59
N LEU A 120 1.17 -4.57 7.20
CA LEU A 120 2.02 -5.17 6.17
C LEU A 120 2.73 -6.40 6.72
N ALA A 121 3.24 -7.26 5.83
CA ALA A 121 4.17 -8.31 6.25
C ALA A 121 5.46 -7.68 6.80
N ALA A 122 5.95 -8.19 7.93
CA ALA A 122 7.16 -7.66 8.56
C ALA A 122 8.36 -7.76 7.59
N ASN A 123 9.14 -6.68 7.46
CA ASN A 123 10.27 -6.59 6.53
C ASN A 123 9.93 -6.77 5.04
N SER A 124 8.66 -6.70 4.65
CA SER A 124 8.27 -6.80 3.23
C SER A 124 8.71 -5.56 2.45
N GLY A 125 9.13 -5.76 1.21
CA GLY A 125 9.44 -4.65 0.31
C GLY A 125 8.19 -3.84 -0.06
N PHE A 126 8.36 -2.54 -0.25
CA PHE A 126 7.31 -1.65 -0.74
C PHE A 126 7.85 -0.64 -1.75
N SER A 127 6.95 -0.17 -2.61
CA SER A 127 7.08 1.09 -3.35
C SER A 127 5.91 1.99 -2.93
N LEU A 128 6.21 3.22 -2.52
CA LEU A 128 5.24 4.19 -2.04
C LEU A 128 5.38 5.49 -2.83
N TYR A 129 4.30 5.84 -3.51
CA TYR A 129 4.14 7.13 -4.19
C TYR A 129 3.38 8.06 -3.26
N ILE A 130 3.92 9.24 -2.98
CA ILE A 130 3.26 10.26 -2.17
C ILE A 130 3.02 11.47 -3.05
N TYR A 131 1.77 11.89 -3.15
CA TYR A 131 1.32 13.01 -3.96
C TYR A 131 1.26 14.27 -3.10
N GLY A 132 1.90 15.32 -3.58
CA GLY A 132 1.99 16.60 -2.89
C GLY A 132 2.17 17.70 -3.92
N ASP A 133 1.06 18.32 -4.30
CA ASP A 133 0.99 19.55 -5.08
C ASP A 133 -0.48 19.93 -5.15
N SER A 134 -0.79 21.20 -4.90
CA SER A 134 -2.17 21.61 -5.06
C SER A 134 -2.30 23.09 -5.33
N ASP A 135 -1.49 23.96 -4.71
CA ASP A 135 -1.69 25.40 -4.78
C ASP A 135 -0.78 26.06 -5.83
N GLN A 136 -1.30 27.05 -6.56
CA GLN A 136 -0.56 27.78 -7.60
C GLN A 136 0.31 28.93 -7.06
N VAL A 137 0.70 28.88 -5.78
CA VAL A 137 1.35 29.99 -5.08
C VAL A 137 2.81 29.69 -4.78
N ALA A 138 3.70 30.66 -5.03
CA ALA A 138 5.13 30.53 -4.78
C ALA A 138 5.43 30.33 -3.29
N GLY A 139 6.38 29.45 -2.98
CA GLY A 139 6.81 29.20 -1.59
C GLY A 139 6.13 28.03 -0.90
N TYR A 140 5.47 27.13 -1.63
CA TYR A 140 5.03 25.83 -1.14
C TYR A 140 6.04 24.73 -1.49
N GLY A 141 5.97 23.61 -0.80
CA GLY A 141 6.84 22.45 -1.01
C GLY A 141 6.87 21.58 0.24
N GLU A 142 7.32 20.35 0.09
CA GLU A 142 7.26 19.35 1.15
C GLU A 142 8.54 18.56 1.25
N ASN A 143 8.94 18.29 2.50
CA ASN A 143 9.84 17.20 2.80
C ASN A 143 9.00 16.02 3.28
N PHE A 144 8.89 15.01 2.43
CA PHE A 144 8.33 13.73 2.82
C PHE A 144 9.43 12.90 3.47
N ASN A 145 9.13 12.33 4.64
CA ASN A 145 9.98 11.36 5.29
C ASN A 145 9.23 10.02 5.40
N VAL A 146 9.87 8.94 4.93
CA VAL A 146 9.34 7.58 5.01
C VAL A 146 10.36 6.70 5.71
N ASN A 147 10.02 6.19 6.90
CA ASN A 147 10.91 5.38 7.73
C ASN A 147 12.33 5.98 7.90
N GLY A 148 12.42 7.31 8.01
CA GLY A 148 13.69 8.02 8.16
C GLY A 148 14.36 8.47 6.85
N ALA A 149 13.94 7.97 5.69
CA ALA A 149 14.43 8.46 4.39
C ALA A 149 13.64 9.71 3.97
N THR A 150 14.30 10.75 3.49
CA THR A 150 13.66 12.01 3.07
C THR A 150 13.75 12.23 1.57
N GLN A 151 12.65 12.66 0.95
CA GLN A 151 12.61 13.26 -0.39
C GLN A 151 11.87 14.58 -0.34
N THR A 152 12.18 15.46 -1.30
CA THR A 152 11.58 16.79 -1.39
C THR A 152 10.75 16.90 -2.66
N ALA A 153 9.56 17.46 -2.53
CA ALA A 153 8.67 17.90 -3.61
C ALA A 153 8.70 19.44 -3.65
N LEU A 154 8.99 20.03 -4.82
CA LEU A 154 9.21 21.47 -4.96
C LEU A 154 7.98 22.28 -5.39
N GLN A 155 6.96 21.62 -5.93
CA GLN A 155 5.70 22.21 -6.41
C GLN A 155 5.89 23.37 -7.41
N ASP A 156 6.46 23.08 -8.58
CA ASP A 156 6.73 24.00 -9.68
C ASP A 156 5.51 24.18 -10.62
N TYR A 157 4.28 23.93 -10.15
CA TYR A 157 3.01 24.11 -10.87
C TYR A 157 2.80 23.27 -12.13
N ALA A 158 3.26 22.02 -12.12
CA ALA A 158 3.02 21.13 -13.24
C ALA A 158 1.59 20.59 -13.26
N SER A 159 0.98 20.52 -14.45
CA SER A 159 -0.33 19.88 -14.68
C SER A 159 -0.23 18.40 -15.05
N THR A 160 0.96 17.83 -14.90
CA THR A 160 1.28 16.42 -15.17
C THR A 160 2.13 15.88 -14.03
N PHE A 161 2.08 14.58 -13.76
CA PHE A 161 2.92 14.00 -12.71
C PHE A 161 4.42 14.07 -13.06
N ILE A 162 5.20 14.70 -12.19
CA ILE A 162 6.65 14.86 -12.28
C ILE A 162 7.27 14.45 -10.94
N ALA A 163 8.20 13.50 -10.98
CA ALA A 163 8.86 13.00 -9.79
C ALA A 163 9.71 14.09 -9.12
N ASN A 164 9.67 14.14 -7.79
CA ASN A 164 10.29 15.15 -6.93
C ASN A 164 9.77 16.58 -7.16
N ASP A 165 8.64 16.70 -7.86
CA ASP A 165 7.93 17.96 -8.02
C ASP A 165 6.56 17.89 -7.37
N ASN A 166 5.64 17.10 -7.93
CA ASN A 166 4.27 16.92 -7.41
C ASN A 166 3.96 15.51 -6.91
N TYR A 167 4.95 14.62 -6.98
CA TYR A 167 4.96 13.38 -6.23
C TYR A 167 6.39 12.94 -5.91
N THR A 168 6.56 12.09 -4.91
CA THR A 168 7.83 11.42 -4.59
C THR A 168 7.66 9.91 -4.59
N LEU A 169 8.74 9.17 -4.83
CA LEU A 169 8.74 7.71 -4.84
C LEU A 169 9.74 7.19 -3.81
N PHE A 170 9.23 6.48 -2.81
CA PHE A 170 10.04 5.76 -1.85
C PHE A 170 10.02 4.26 -2.15
N THR A 171 11.19 3.64 -2.13
CA THR A 171 11.33 2.18 -2.11
C THR A 171 12.02 1.77 -0.83
N GLY A 172 11.51 0.76 -0.14
CA GLY A 172 12.09 0.33 1.12
C GLY A 172 11.46 -0.95 1.63
N THR A 173 11.62 -1.20 2.92
CA THR A 173 10.98 -2.31 3.63
C THR A 173 10.14 -1.80 4.78
N ALA A 174 8.96 -2.39 5.00
CA ALA A 174 8.22 -2.19 6.24
C ALA A 174 9.10 -2.62 7.43
N ASP A 175 8.86 -2.06 8.60
CA ASP A 175 9.65 -2.43 9.78
C ASP A 175 9.32 -3.85 10.28
N ASN A 176 9.93 -4.25 11.40
CA ASN A 176 9.72 -5.58 11.99
C ASN A 176 8.31 -5.81 12.53
N ALA A 177 7.50 -4.75 12.66
CA ALA A 177 6.09 -4.79 13.04
C ALA A 177 5.15 -4.69 11.83
N GLY A 178 5.68 -4.59 10.61
CA GLY A 178 4.87 -4.42 9.40
C GLY A 178 4.30 -3.01 9.28
N VAL A 179 5.08 -2.00 9.69
CA VAL A 179 4.67 -0.59 9.69
C VAL A 179 5.52 0.25 8.74
N ILE A 180 4.86 1.20 8.07
CA ILE A 180 5.49 2.31 7.34
C ILE A 180 5.04 3.62 8.00
N ASN A 181 6.00 4.41 8.46
CA ASN A 181 5.77 5.74 9.02
C ASN A 181 6.11 6.80 7.98
N ILE A 182 5.15 7.68 7.73
CA ILE A 182 5.24 8.76 6.75
C ILE A 182 5.02 10.07 7.48
N THR A 183 5.85 11.07 7.21
CA THR A 183 5.57 12.45 7.62
C THR A 183 5.76 13.42 6.47
N ALA A 184 4.98 14.51 6.46
CA ALA A 184 5.20 15.65 5.60
C ALA A 184 5.48 16.89 6.44
N ALA A 185 6.63 17.51 6.21
CA ALA A 185 7.09 18.69 6.92
C ALA A 185 7.42 19.83 5.96
N ILE A 186 7.34 21.05 6.46
CA ILE A 186 7.60 22.27 5.69
C ILE A 186 9.12 22.39 5.48
N PRO A 187 9.60 22.45 4.23
CA PRO A 187 11.00 22.74 3.94
C PRO A 187 11.38 24.16 4.38
N SER A 188 12.67 24.39 4.58
CA SER A 188 13.17 25.73 4.91
C SER A 188 12.77 26.75 3.83
N GLY A 189 12.23 27.90 4.27
CA GLY A 189 11.78 28.96 3.36
C GLY A 189 10.43 28.73 2.69
N ARG A 190 9.67 27.70 3.10
CA ARG A 190 8.32 27.41 2.60
C ARG A 190 7.25 27.68 3.68
N TYR A 191 5.98 27.77 3.27
CA TYR A 191 4.88 28.19 4.16
C TYR A 191 3.97 27.05 4.64
N GLN A 192 3.85 25.98 3.86
CA GLN A 192 2.94 24.88 4.14
C GLN A 192 3.44 23.62 3.45
N ALA A 193 3.21 22.48 4.11
CA ALA A 193 3.39 21.16 3.51
C ALA A 193 2.03 20.46 3.42
N MET A 194 1.88 19.61 2.41
CA MET A 194 0.61 18.97 2.09
C MET A 194 0.78 17.52 1.65
N ILE A 195 -0.29 16.74 1.76
CA ILE A 195 -0.41 15.39 1.18
C ILE A 195 -1.77 15.28 0.53
N ASN A 196 -1.80 15.15 -0.79
CA ASN A 196 -3.02 14.91 -1.56
C ASN A 196 -3.48 13.45 -1.46
N GLY A 197 -2.52 12.52 -1.51
CA GLY A 197 -2.80 11.09 -1.48
C GLY A 197 -1.54 10.26 -1.53
N LEU A 198 -1.71 8.94 -1.56
CA LEU A 198 -0.63 7.98 -1.68
C LEU A 198 -1.05 6.74 -2.48
N GLN A 199 -0.08 6.07 -3.08
CA GLN A 199 -0.24 4.75 -3.69
C GLN A 199 0.84 3.82 -3.16
N LEU A 200 0.41 2.74 -2.52
CA LEU A 200 1.26 1.71 -1.94
C LEU A 200 1.21 0.46 -2.82
N VAL A 201 2.38 0.01 -3.24
CA VAL A 201 2.59 -1.31 -3.83
C VAL A 201 3.34 -2.14 -2.79
N THR A 202 2.71 -3.20 -2.28
CA THR A 202 3.43 -4.21 -1.51
C THR A 202 4.03 -5.22 -2.46
N THR A 203 5.32 -5.48 -2.33
CA THR A 203 5.90 -6.70 -2.89
C THR A 203 5.81 -7.74 -1.80
N ASP A 204 4.62 -8.29 -1.59
CA ASP A 204 4.50 -9.49 -0.78
C ASP A 204 5.29 -10.56 -1.52
N VAL A 205 6.49 -10.85 -1.03
CA VAL A 205 7.21 -12.06 -1.45
C VAL A 205 6.35 -13.18 -0.90
N PRO A 206 5.64 -13.97 -1.74
CA PRO A 206 4.86 -15.08 -1.24
C PRO A 206 5.86 -15.95 -0.48
N GLU A 207 5.68 -16.23 0.82
CA GLU A 207 6.62 -17.08 1.53
C GLU A 207 6.68 -18.43 0.81
N PRO A 208 7.76 -18.76 0.06
CA PRO A 208 7.62 -19.82 -0.92
C PRO A 208 7.76 -21.22 -0.28
N PHE A 209 7.94 -21.33 1.04
CA PHE A 209 8.38 -22.62 1.63
C PHE A 209 7.78 -22.99 2.98
N SER A 210 7.25 -22.07 3.79
CA SER A 210 6.79 -22.41 5.15
C SER A 210 5.59 -23.37 5.15
N ALA A 211 4.59 -23.12 4.30
CA ALA A 211 3.43 -24.01 4.16
C ALA A 211 3.80 -25.33 3.44
N ALA A 212 4.69 -25.26 2.45
CA ALA A 212 5.14 -26.43 1.70
C ALA A 212 6.01 -27.37 2.56
N ILE A 213 6.92 -26.83 3.38
CA ILE A 213 7.72 -27.57 4.36
C ILE A 213 6.83 -28.15 5.45
N PHE A 214 5.84 -27.39 5.95
CA PHE A 214 4.91 -27.92 6.94
C PHE A 214 4.06 -29.07 6.39
N ALA A 215 3.53 -28.93 5.16
CA ALA A 215 2.77 -29.97 4.50
C ALA A 215 3.61 -31.22 4.19
N THR A 216 4.83 -31.04 3.67
CA THR A 216 5.74 -32.17 3.40
C THR A 216 6.24 -32.84 4.68
N GLY A 217 6.51 -32.07 5.74
CA GLY A 217 6.85 -32.60 7.07
C GLY A 217 5.72 -33.43 7.67
N LEU A 218 4.48 -32.96 7.57
CA LEU A 218 3.30 -33.71 8.04
C LEU A 218 3.10 -35.03 7.26
N LEU A 219 3.28 -34.98 5.94
CA LEU A 219 3.19 -36.16 5.08
C LEU A 219 4.31 -37.17 5.35
N ALA A 220 5.54 -36.70 5.61
CA ALA A 220 6.66 -37.56 5.98
C ALA A 220 6.38 -38.30 7.30
N LEU A 221 5.85 -37.61 8.31
CA LEU A 221 5.48 -38.21 9.60
C LEU A 221 4.36 -39.25 9.46
N LEU A 222 3.34 -38.98 8.63
CA LEU A 222 2.25 -39.92 8.35
C LEU A 222 2.72 -41.14 7.55
N GLY A 223 3.68 -40.97 6.65
CA GLY A 223 4.31 -42.06 5.88
C GLY A 223 5.16 -43.00 6.75
N VAL A 224 5.94 -42.45 7.68
CA VAL A 224 6.78 -43.26 8.60
C VAL A 224 5.92 -44.08 9.55
N ARG A 225 4.80 -43.54 10.04
CA ARG A 225 3.90 -44.26 10.97
C ARG A 225 3.23 -45.49 10.34
N ARG A 226 2.91 -45.45 9.05
CA ARG A 226 2.38 -46.61 8.32
C ARG A 226 3.39 -47.73 8.13
N ARG A 227 4.69 -47.41 8.02
CA ARG A 227 5.76 -48.42 7.86
C ARG A 227 6.06 -49.17 9.16
N ALA A 228 5.92 -48.51 10.31
CA ALA A 228 6.16 -49.12 11.62
C ALA A 228 5.09 -50.14 12.05
N LEU A 229 3.85 -50.02 11.54
CA LEU A 229 2.73 -50.90 11.92
C LEU A 229 2.59 -52.15 11.04
N GLY A 230 3.39 -52.29 9.97
CA GLY A 230 3.30 -53.40 9.01
C GLY A 230 4.21 -54.61 9.29
N ASN A 231 5.11 -54.52 10.27
CA ASN A 231 6.13 -55.55 10.53
C ASN A 231 5.91 -56.28 11.87
N HIS A 232 4.70 -56.78 12.13
CA HIS A 232 4.51 -57.82 13.16
C HIS A 232 4.63 -59.20 12.51
N PRO A 233 5.70 -59.98 12.81
CA PRO A 233 5.78 -61.37 12.37
C PRO A 233 4.75 -62.19 13.16
N ILE A 234 3.84 -62.82 12.44
CA ILE A 234 2.94 -63.83 13.00
C ILE A 234 3.76 -65.11 13.09
N GLY A 235 4.03 -65.54 14.33
CA GLY A 235 4.65 -66.83 14.63
C GLY A 235 3.69 -67.99 14.40
#